data_AF-A0A847YVM3-F1
#
_entry.id   AF-A0A847YVM3-F1
#
_cell.length_a   1.000
_cell.length_b   1.000
_cell.length_c   1.000
_cell.angle_alpha   90.00
_cell.angle_beta   90.00
_cell.angle_gamma   90.00
#
_symmetry.space_group_name_H-M   'P 1'
#
loop_
_entity.id
_entity.type
_entity.pdbx_description
1 polymer ?
#
loop_
_entity_poly.entity_id
_entity_poly.type
_entity_poly.pdbx_seq_one_letter_code
_entity_poly.pdbx_strand_id
1 'polypeptide(L)'
;MKIKTLIISCIAAFFAFLFQSELVFAQVNTDIGSAVSQHGFFKDNIGTFITQIINTGLILGAILCLFYLIIGAIEWITSEGDQNKNESARKRITAAVVGLGVMACIYALWVLVLYFFGIDKISNFNIGSNLKHNFSNVSSLLNHDGISYPGSC
;
A
#
# COMPACT_ATOMS: atom_id res chain seq x y z
N MET A 1 -1.38 -10.48 -35.95
CA MET A 1 -1.14 -11.54 -34.96
C MET A 1 0.10 -11.28 -34.09
N LYS A 2 1.19 -10.72 -34.63
CA LYS A 2 2.45 -10.48 -33.88
C LYS A 2 2.37 -9.43 -32.74
N ILE A 3 1.53 -8.39 -32.89
CA ILE A 3 1.41 -7.31 -31.89
C ILE A 3 0.81 -7.77 -30.55
N LYS A 4 -0.16 -8.71 -30.59
CA LYS A 4 -0.81 -9.23 -29.38
C LYS A 4 0.16 -10.11 -28.58
N THR A 5 1.00 -10.88 -29.26
CA THR A 5 2.07 -11.70 -28.68
C THR A 5 3.21 -10.86 -28.09
N LEU A 6 3.51 -9.70 -28.68
CA LEU A 6 4.52 -8.77 -28.14
C LEU A 6 4.09 -8.15 -26.81
N ILE A 7 2.83 -7.72 -26.70
CA ILE A 7 2.29 -7.12 -25.47
C ILE A 7 2.23 -8.17 -24.34
N ILE A 8 1.77 -9.38 -24.65
CA ILE A 8 1.68 -10.49 -23.68
C ILE A 8 3.08 -10.91 -23.19
N SER A 9 4.08 -10.95 -24.08
CA SER A 9 5.47 -11.22 -23.71
C SER A 9 6.06 -10.14 -22.78
N CYS A 10 5.78 -8.87 -23.06
CA CYS A 10 6.26 -7.76 -22.23
C CYS A 10 5.65 -7.79 -20.81
N ILE A 11 4.36 -8.13 -20.71
CA ILE A 11 3.66 -8.31 -19.42
C ILE A 11 4.20 -9.52 -18.66
N ALA A 12 4.43 -10.65 -19.34
CA ALA A 12 4.98 -11.85 -18.73
C ALA A 12 6.43 -11.63 -18.25
N ALA A 13 7.25 -10.91 -19.01
CA ALA A 13 8.61 -10.56 -18.64
C ALA A 13 8.64 -9.61 -17.44
N PHE A 14 7.73 -8.63 -17.40
CA PHE A 14 7.60 -7.71 -16.27
C PHE A 14 7.11 -8.43 -15.01
N PHE A 15 6.14 -9.34 -15.13
CA PHE A 15 5.68 -10.17 -14.01
C PHE A 15 6.77 -11.14 -13.52
N ALA A 16 7.54 -11.74 -14.43
CA ALA A 16 8.69 -12.56 -14.08
C ALA A 16 9.79 -11.75 -13.38
N PHE A 17 10.00 -10.48 -13.78
CA PHE A 17 10.94 -9.57 -13.11
C PHE A 17 10.50 -9.23 -11.68
N LEU A 18 9.19 -9.07 -11.43
CA LEU A 18 8.66 -8.92 -10.07
C LEU A 18 8.78 -10.20 -9.23
N PHE A 19 8.81 -11.38 -9.86
CA PHE A 19 9.03 -12.66 -9.18
C PHE A 19 10.51 -12.95 -8.88
N GLN A 20 11.45 -12.21 -9.51
CA GLN A 20 12.89 -12.34 -9.25
C GLN A 20 13.40 -11.45 -8.12
N SER A 21 12.52 -10.76 -7.37
CA SER A 21 12.92 -9.94 -6.23
C SER A 21 13.24 -10.76 -4.97
N GLU A 22 14.09 -11.77 -5.08
CA GLU A 22 14.90 -12.35 -4.00
C GLU A 22 16.23 -12.77 -4.66
N LEU A 23 17.35 -12.08 -4.45
CA LEU A 23 18.34 -12.40 -3.42
C LEU A 23 19.31 -11.22 -3.29
N VAL A 24 19.17 -10.42 -2.22
CA VAL A 24 20.28 -9.59 -1.75
C VAL A 24 21.20 -10.54 -0.98
N PHE A 25 22.40 -10.80 -1.50
CA PHE A 25 23.46 -11.46 -0.72
C PHE A 25 23.95 -10.47 0.35
N ALA A 26 23.36 -10.53 1.54
CA ALA A 26 23.90 -9.87 2.71
C ALA A 26 25.05 -10.71 3.28
N GLN A 27 26.23 -10.11 3.30
CA GLN A 27 27.46 -10.63 3.89
C GLN A 27 27.25 -11.01 5.38
N VAL A 28 27.64 -12.24 5.75
CA VAL A 28 27.64 -12.70 7.14
C VAL A 28 28.70 -11.91 7.92
N ASN A 29 28.26 -10.93 8.72
CA ASN A 29 29.05 -10.32 9.78
C ASN A 29 28.58 -10.91 11.12
N THR A 30 29.51 -11.54 11.84
CA THR A 30 29.24 -12.38 13.01
C THR A 30 28.94 -11.54 14.25
N ASP A 31 27.68 -11.16 14.43
CA ASP A 31 27.15 -10.70 15.72
C ASP A 31 25.76 -11.29 15.94
N ILE A 32 25.72 -12.34 16.77
CA ILE A 32 24.57 -13.25 16.91
C ILE A 32 23.40 -12.54 17.64
N GLY A 33 23.69 -11.49 18.43
CA GLY A 33 22.67 -10.70 19.13
C GLY A 33 21.89 -9.74 18.23
N SER A 34 22.52 -9.25 17.16
CA SER A 34 21.88 -8.41 16.14
C SER A 34 21.36 -9.24 14.96
N ALA A 35 21.92 -10.43 14.69
CA ALA A 35 21.45 -11.35 13.64
C ALA A 35 20.05 -11.95 13.92
N VAL A 36 19.67 -12.21 15.17
CA VAL A 36 18.31 -12.69 15.52
C VAL A 36 17.27 -11.56 15.43
N SER A 37 17.69 -10.31 15.64
CA SER A 37 16.82 -9.13 15.47
C SER A 37 16.64 -8.71 14.01
N GLN A 38 17.55 -9.14 13.13
CA GLN A 38 17.51 -8.87 11.69
C GLN A 38 16.97 -10.02 10.84
N HIS A 39 16.88 -11.25 11.38
CA HIS A 39 16.12 -12.33 10.75
C HIS A 39 14.63 -12.30 11.13
N GLY A 40 14.12 -11.11 11.44
CA GLY A 40 12.70 -10.83 11.50
C GLY A 40 12.14 -10.56 10.11
N PHE A 41 12.13 -11.57 9.23
CA PHE A 41 11.37 -11.53 7.96
C PHE A 41 9.90 -11.10 8.19
N PHE A 42 9.41 -11.29 9.42
CA PHE A 42 8.05 -10.96 9.86
C PHE A 42 7.95 -9.71 10.75
N LYS A 43 9.06 -9.09 11.16
CA LYS A 43 9.05 -7.99 12.14
C LYS A 43 8.71 -6.65 11.48
N ASP A 44 9.18 -6.43 10.25
CA ASP A 44 8.75 -5.31 9.43
C ASP A 44 7.62 -5.74 8.49
N ASN A 45 6.46 -6.00 9.09
CA ASN A 45 5.16 -5.69 8.51
C ASN A 45 4.86 -6.37 7.16
N ILE A 46 4.31 -7.59 7.23
CA ILE A 46 3.49 -8.18 6.15
C ILE A 46 2.53 -7.11 5.59
N GLY A 47 1.94 -6.27 6.47
CA GLY A 47 1.13 -5.12 6.06
C GLY A 47 1.83 -4.12 5.14
N THR A 48 3.07 -3.74 5.42
CA THR A 48 3.83 -2.77 4.61
C THR A 48 4.29 -3.39 3.28
N PHE A 49 4.75 -4.65 3.32
CA PHE A 49 5.14 -5.36 2.10
C PHE A 49 3.96 -5.53 1.13
N ILE A 50 2.79 -5.95 1.63
CA ILE A 50 1.59 -6.07 0.81
C ILE A 50 1.10 -4.70 0.34
N THR A 51 1.12 -3.67 1.19
CA THR A 51 0.74 -2.30 0.78
C THR A 51 1.59 -1.82 -0.40
N GLN A 52 2.91 -2.07 -0.35
CA GLN A 52 3.84 -1.64 -1.38
C GLN A 52 3.61 -2.38 -2.72
N ILE A 53 3.34 -3.68 -2.68
CA ILE A 53 3.01 -4.46 -3.89
C ILE A 53 1.69 -3.99 -4.50
N ILE A 54 0.65 -3.77 -3.69
CA ILE A 54 -0.65 -3.29 -4.18
C ILE A 54 -0.51 -1.89 -4.80
N ASN A 55 0.18 -0.97 -4.13
CA ASN A 55 0.35 0.40 -4.63
C ASN A 55 1.14 0.42 -5.96
N THR A 56 2.23 -0.35 -6.03
CA THR A 56 3.03 -0.48 -7.26
C THR A 56 2.22 -1.13 -8.38
N GLY A 57 1.48 -2.19 -8.07
CA GLY A 57 0.59 -2.88 -9.00
C GLY A 57 -0.54 -2.00 -9.53
N LEU A 58 -1.09 -1.10 -8.71
CA LEU A 58 -2.15 -0.18 -9.11
C LEU A 58 -1.65 0.83 -10.15
N ILE A 59 -0.47 1.42 -9.94
CA ILE A 59 0.15 2.38 -10.86
C ILE A 59 0.45 1.72 -12.20
N LEU A 60 1.07 0.53 -12.17
CA LEU A 60 1.41 -0.21 -13.38
C LEU A 60 0.17 -0.70 -14.12
N GLY A 61 -0.83 -1.22 -13.38
CA GLY A 61 -2.10 -1.69 -13.93
C GLY A 61 -2.89 -0.56 -14.59
N ALA A 62 -2.91 0.64 -13.98
CA ALA A 62 -3.57 1.81 -14.55
C ALA A 62 -2.92 2.25 -15.88
N ILE A 63 -1.58 2.30 -15.93
CA ILE A 63 -0.84 2.61 -17.15
C ILE A 63 -1.16 1.59 -18.25
N LEU A 64 -1.10 0.29 -17.92
CA LEU A 64 -1.36 -0.79 -18.86
C LEU A 64 -2.80 -0.77 -19.40
N CYS A 65 -3.77 -0.49 -18.51
CA CYS A 65 -5.17 -0.35 -18.86
C CYS A 65 -5.39 0.79 -19.86
N LEU A 66 -4.73 1.93 -19.67
CA LEU A 66 -4.80 3.07 -20.58
C LEU A 66 -4.33 2.68 -21.99
N PHE A 67 -3.21 1.98 -22.11
CA PHE A 67 -2.73 1.47 -23.40
C PHE A 67 -3.71 0.49 -24.04
N TYR A 68 -4.32 -0.40 -23.26
CA TYR A 68 -5.30 -1.36 -23.77
C TYR A 68 -6.57 -0.69 -24.30
N LEU A 69 -7.01 0.39 -23.65
CA LEU A 69 -8.16 1.19 -24.06
C LEU A 69 -7.88 1.92 -25.38
N ILE A 70 -6.69 2.53 -25.53
CA ILE A 70 -6.28 3.19 -26.77
C ILE A 70 -6.31 2.21 -27.95
N ILE A 71 -5.78 1.00 -27.78
CA ILE A 71 -5.77 0.00 -28.85
C ILE A 71 -7.20 -0.45 -29.19
N GLY A 72 -8.07 -0.64 -28.20
CA GLY A 72 -9.47 -0.97 -28.42
C GLY A 72 -10.23 0.14 -29.17
N ALA A 73 -9.94 1.40 -28.86
CA ALA A 73 -10.55 2.56 -29.53
C ALA A 73 -10.10 2.67 -30.99
N ILE A 74 -8.81 2.48 -31.28
CA ILE A 74 -8.30 2.46 -32.66
C ILE A 74 -8.96 1.32 -33.45
N GLU A 75 -9.06 0.13 -32.87
CA GLU A 75 -9.70 -1.03 -33.49
C GLU A 75 -11.19 -0.76 -33.78
N TRP A 76 -11.89 0.01 -32.93
CA TRP A 76 -13.28 0.40 -33.16
C TRP A 76 -13.45 1.39 -34.32
N ILE A 77 -12.58 2.41 -34.41
CA ILE A 77 -12.66 3.44 -35.45
C ILE A 77 -12.27 2.88 -36.83
N THR A 78 -11.29 1.97 -36.89
CA THR A 78 -10.85 1.33 -38.14
C THR A 78 -11.73 0.15 -38.56
N SER A 79 -12.77 -0.20 -37.79
CA SER A 79 -13.76 -1.22 -38.14
C SER A 79 -14.81 -0.64 -39.10
N GLU A 80 -14.40 -0.33 -40.32
CA GLU A 80 -15.28 0.18 -41.40
C GLU A 80 -16.28 -0.90 -41.87
N GLY A 81 -17.37 -1.10 -41.13
CA GLY A 81 -18.54 -1.88 -41.58
C GLY A 81 -18.49 -3.41 -41.36
N ASP A 82 -17.35 -3.97 -40.95
CA ASP A 82 -17.25 -5.39 -40.58
C ASP A 82 -17.75 -5.61 -39.13
N GLN A 83 -18.90 -6.28 -39.00
CA GLN A 83 -19.55 -6.57 -37.73
C GLN A 83 -18.63 -7.34 -36.76
N ASN A 84 -17.79 -8.25 -37.26
CA ASN A 84 -16.89 -9.05 -36.41
C ASN A 84 -15.84 -8.17 -35.73
N LYS A 85 -15.29 -7.18 -36.45
CA LYS A 85 -14.26 -6.29 -35.89
C LYS A 85 -14.86 -5.30 -34.88
N ASN A 86 -16.06 -4.80 -35.15
CA ASN A 86 -16.79 -3.92 -34.23
C ASN A 86 -17.17 -4.66 -32.93
N GLU A 87 -17.64 -5.91 -33.01
CA GLU A 87 -17.96 -6.70 -31.82
C GLU A 87 -16.71 -6.99 -30.98
N SER A 88 -15.60 -7.35 -31.63
CA SER A 88 -14.32 -7.62 -30.96
C SER A 88 -13.74 -6.36 -30.29
N ALA A 89 -13.82 -5.20 -30.95
CA ALA A 89 -13.39 -3.92 -30.39
C ALA A 89 -14.20 -3.54 -29.14
N ARG A 90 -15.53 -3.71 -29.18
CA ARG A 90 -16.40 -3.47 -28.02
C ARG A 90 -16.06 -4.39 -26.86
N LYS A 91 -15.91 -5.69 -27.10
CA LYS A 91 -15.50 -6.65 -26.05
C LYS A 91 -14.17 -6.26 -25.42
N ARG A 92 -13.22 -5.77 -26.21
CA ARG A 92 -11.91 -5.33 -25.72
C ARG A 92 -11.99 -4.08 -24.85
N ILE A 93 -12.78 -3.08 -25.25
CA ILE A 93 -13.01 -1.87 -24.45
C ILE A 93 -13.68 -2.25 -23.12
N THR A 94 -14.74 -3.07 -23.15
CA THR A 94 -15.43 -3.51 -21.94
C THR A 94 -14.51 -4.30 -21.01
N ALA A 95 -13.67 -5.19 -21.54
CA ALA A 95 -12.70 -5.94 -20.74
C ALA A 95 -11.69 -5.01 -20.04
N ALA A 96 -11.23 -3.94 -20.72
CA ALA A 96 -10.34 -2.95 -20.11
C ALA A 96 -11.04 -2.17 -18.98
N VAL A 97 -12.29 -1.74 -19.20
CA VAL A 97 -13.08 -1.02 -18.18
C VAL A 97 -13.36 -1.90 -16.96
N VAL A 98 -13.70 -3.17 -17.17
CA VAL A 98 -13.92 -4.14 -16.07
C VAL A 98 -12.62 -4.37 -15.31
N GLY A 99 -11.47 -4.48 -15.99
CA GLY A 99 -10.16 -4.59 -15.34
C GLY A 99 -9.84 -3.42 -14.43
N LEU A 100 -10.14 -2.18 -14.87
CA LEU A 100 -9.98 -0.98 -14.03
C LEU A 100 -10.92 -1.02 -12.81
N GLY A 101 -12.17 -1.44 -13.01
CA GLY A 101 -13.14 -1.58 -11.92
C GLY A 101 -12.69 -2.58 -10.85
N VAL A 102 -12.15 -3.73 -11.27
CA VAL A 102 -11.63 -4.74 -10.33
C VAL A 102 -10.45 -4.21 -9.52
N MET A 103 -9.55 -3.43 -10.13
CA MET A 103 -8.43 -2.81 -9.40
C MET A 103 -8.91 -1.84 -8.32
N ALA A 104 -9.95 -1.05 -8.61
CA ALA A 104 -10.57 -0.17 -7.62
C ALA A 104 -11.19 -0.96 -6.45
N CYS A 105 -11.87 -2.08 -6.75
CA CYS A 105 -12.43 -2.97 -5.73
C CYS A 105 -11.35 -3.57 -4.81
N ILE A 106 -10.20 -3.99 -5.35
CA ILE A 106 -9.09 -4.53 -4.56
C ILE A 106 -8.57 -3.49 -3.56
N TYR A 107 -8.36 -2.25 -4.01
CA TYR A 107 -7.92 -1.18 -3.13
C TYR A 107 -8.94 -0.86 -2.03
N ALA A 108 -10.23 -0.86 -2.36
CA ALA A 108 -11.30 -0.68 -1.38
C ALA A 108 -11.31 -1.79 -0.32
N LEU A 109 -11.09 -3.05 -0.72
CA LEU A 109 -10.96 -4.17 0.21
C LEU A 109 -9.74 -4.03 1.12
N TRP A 110 -8.61 -3.55 0.60
CA TRP A 110 -7.41 -3.30 1.41
C TRP A 110 -7.69 -2.29 2.54
N VAL A 111 -8.30 -1.16 2.20
CA VAL A 111 -8.70 -0.13 3.17
C VAL A 111 -9.69 -0.68 4.19
N LEU A 112 -10.63 -1.52 3.75
CA LEU A 112 -11.58 -2.17 4.64
C LEU A 112 -10.88 -3.08 5.67
N VAL A 113 -9.88 -3.86 5.24
CA VAL A 113 -9.09 -4.71 6.15
C VAL A 113 -8.35 -3.87 7.19
N LEU A 114 -7.71 -2.76 6.79
CA LEU A 114 -7.04 -1.85 7.72
C LEU A 114 -8.00 -1.29 8.77
N TYR A 115 -9.22 -0.93 8.35
CA TYR A 115 -10.27 -0.43 9.23
C TYR A 115 -10.71 -1.49 10.25
N PHE A 116 -10.87 -2.75 9.82
CA PHE A 116 -11.20 -3.87 10.72
C PHE A 116 -10.11 -4.14 11.77
N PHE A 117 -8.84 -3.92 11.42
CA PHE A 117 -7.72 -4.14 12.33
C PHE A 117 -7.50 -2.98 13.32
N GLY A 118 -8.23 -1.86 13.20
CA GLY A 118 -8.33 -0.83 14.23
C GLY A 118 -7.04 -0.04 14.51
N ILE A 119 -6.03 -0.13 13.64
CA ILE A 119 -4.71 0.51 13.80
C ILE A 119 -4.81 2.04 13.74
N ASP A 120 -5.88 2.59 13.16
CA ASP A 120 -6.14 4.04 13.12
C ASP A 120 -6.49 4.68 14.47
N LYS A 121 -6.80 3.89 15.52
CA LYS A 121 -7.34 4.43 16.79
C LYS A 121 -6.36 4.57 17.95
N ILE A 122 -5.13 4.06 17.87
CA ILE A 122 -4.22 3.98 19.02
C ILE A 122 -3.17 5.12 19.03
N SER A 123 -2.98 5.83 17.91
CA SER A 123 -1.95 6.88 17.77
C SER A 123 -2.21 8.16 18.59
N ASN A 124 -3.39 8.33 19.20
CA ASN A 124 -3.80 9.56 19.90
C ASN A 124 -4.15 9.35 21.39
N PHE A 125 -3.76 8.23 22.01
CA PHE A 125 -3.91 8.10 23.48
C PHE A 125 -2.87 8.96 24.20
N ASN A 126 -3.17 10.25 24.32
CA ASN A 126 -2.33 11.24 24.96
C ASN A 126 -2.49 11.17 26.49
N ILE A 127 -1.88 10.16 27.11
CA ILE A 127 -1.83 10.02 28.58
C ILE A 127 -1.02 11.18 29.17
N GLY A 128 0.02 11.65 28.46
CA GLY A 128 0.94 12.68 28.94
C GLY A 128 0.33 14.08 29.11
N SER A 129 -0.57 14.50 28.21
CA SER A 129 -1.20 15.82 28.28
C SER A 129 -2.22 15.91 29.41
N ASN A 130 -2.98 14.85 29.64
CA ASN A 130 -3.97 14.75 30.71
C ASN A 130 -3.32 14.73 32.11
N LEU A 131 -2.16 14.06 32.26
CA LEU A 131 -1.41 14.06 33.51
C LEU A 131 -0.76 15.43 33.79
N LYS A 132 -0.30 16.15 32.75
CA LYS A 132 0.34 17.47 32.93
C LYS A 132 -0.65 18.56 33.37
N HIS A 133 -1.89 18.54 32.88
CA HIS A 133 -2.95 19.46 33.30
C HIS A 133 -3.48 19.15 34.71
N ASN A 134 -3.49 17.88 35.12
CA ASN A 134 -3.90 17.50 36.47
C ASN A 134 -2.84 17.91 37.51
N PHE A 135 -1.56 17.70 37.21
CA PHE A 135 -0.47 18.10 38.11
C PHE A 135 -0.41 19.62 38.35
N SER A 136 -0.73 20.46 37.36
CA SER A 136 -0.76 21.92 37.57
C SER A 136 -1.91 22.37 38.50
N ASN A 137 -3.05 21.65 38.46
CA ASN A 137 -4.14 21.87 39.41
C ASN A 137 -3.74 21.45 40.83
N VAL A 138 -2.98 20.37 40.98
CA VAL A 138 -2.52 19.92 42.30
C VAL A 138 -1.40 20.83 42.85
N SER A 139 -0.46 21.28 42.02
CA SER A 139 0.62 22.17 42.48
C SER A 139 0.13 23.56 42.87
N SER A 140 -0.97 24.04 42.29
CA SER A 140 -1.59 25.32 42.68
C SER A 140 -2.35 25.22 44.01
N LEU A 141 -2.90 24.05 44.35
CA LEU A 141 -3.48 23.78 45.67
C LEU A 141 -2.40 23.66 46.75
N LEU A 142 -1.30 22.96 46.46
CA LEU A 142 -0.14 22.88 47.37
C LEU A 142 0.59 24.22 47.55
N ASN A 143 0.42 25.17 46.62
CA ASN A 143 1.01 26.50 46.73
C ASN A 143 0.11 27.50 47.48
N HIS A 144 -1.17 27.16 47.68
CA HIS A 144 -2.10 27.97 48.46
C HIS A 144 -2.10 27.58 49.94
N ASP A 145 -1.80 26.32 50.24
CA ASP A 145 -1.55 25.87 51.60
C ASP A 145 -0.09 26.20 51.93
N GLY A 146 0.15 27.21 52.75
CA GLY A 146 1.48 27.62 53.21
C GLY A 146 2.16 26.57 54.10
N ILE A 147 2.37 25.36 53.59
CA ILE A 147 3.27 24.37 54.18
C ILE A 147 4.71 24.84 53.98
N SER A 148 5.09 25.80 54.82
CA SER A 148 6.47 26.14 55.10
C SER A 148 7.19 24.87 55.52
N TYR A 149 8.13 24.39 54.70
CA TYR A 149 9.01 23.27 55.06
C TYR A 149 9.98 23.75 56.16
N PRO A 150 9.90 23.26 57.42
CA PRO A 150 10.96 23.51 58.37
C PRO A 150 12.13 22.57 58.04
N GLY A 151 13.26 23.14 57.62
CA GLY A 151 14.52 22.40 57.49
C GLY A 151 15.08 22.41 56.08
N SER A 152 15.58 23.56 55.64
CA SER A 152 16.73 23.63 54.74
C SER A 152 17.85 24.31 55.52
N CYS A 153 18.61 23.50 56.26
CA CYS A 153 19.95 23.80 56.72
C CYS A 153 20.93 23.12 55.75
#